data_AF-A0A1G0FG40-F1
#
_entry.id   AF-A0A1G0FG40-F1
#
_cell.length_a   1.000
_cell.length_b   1.000
_cell.length_c   1.000
_cell.angle_alpha   90.00
_cell.angle_beta   90.00
_cell.angle_gamma   90.00
#
_symmetry.space_group_name_H-M   'P 1'
#
loop_
_entity.id
_entity.type
_entity.pdbx_description
1 polymer ?
#
loop_
_entity_poly.entity_id
_entity_poly.type
_entity_poly.pdbx_seq_one_letter_code
_entity_poly.pdbx_strand_id
1 'polypeptide(L)' 'MFERSVYKVAGIEKPSPRKHGKQKTATKVPVSVRLPREVVSYFREEGAGWQTKIGSILRSWIKSHPRTHSHDQR' A
#
# COMPACT_ATOMS: atom_id res chain seq x y z
N MET A 1 -3.61 33.28 -0.32
CA MET A 1 -4.08 33.37 -1.72
C MET A 1 -2.95 32.83 -2.60
N PHE A 2 -3.10 31.64 -3.20
CA PHE A 2 -2.05 31.06 -4.06
C PHE A 2 -2.20 31.63 -5.47
N GLU A 3 -1.23 32.43 -5.89
CA GLU A 3 -1.18 33.04 -7.21
C GLU A 3 -1.09 31.92 -8.28
N ARG A 4 -2.14 31.82 -9.09
CA ARG A 4 -2.30 30.80 -10.14
C ARG A 4 -1.32 31.10 -11.28
N SER A 5 -0.08 30.62 -11.16
CA SER A 5 0.82 30.60 -12.31
C SER A 5 0.33 29.57 -13.34
N VAL A 6 0.01 30.06 -14.54
CA VAL A 6 -0.40 29.27 -15.70
C VAL A 6 0.83 29.10 -16.59
N TYR A 7 1.11 27.87 -17.03
CA TYR A 7 2.21 27.62 -17.97
C TYR A 7 1.65 27.52 -19.39
N LYS A 8 2.32 28.16 -20.35
CA LYS A 8 1.91 28.18 -21.77
C LYS A 8 2.64 27.07 -22.53
N VAL A 9 1.87 26.11 -23.06
CA VAL A 9 2.39 25.07 -23.96
C VAL A 9 1.54 25.09 -25.22
N ALA A 10 2.15 25.37 -26.37
CA ALA A 10 1.49 25.44 -27.68
C ALA A 10 0.19 26.29 -27.68
N GLY A 11 0.21 27.46 -27.03
CA GLY A 11 -0.92 28.38 -27.00
C GLY A 11 -2.04 28.03 -26.02
N ILE A 12 -2.01 26.86 -25.36
CA ILE A 12 -3.02 26.45 -24.38
C ILE A 12 -2.52 26.78 -22.97
N GLU A 13 -3.32 27.55 -22.25
CA GLU A 13 -3.12 27.90 -20.85
C GLU A 13 -3.44 26.71 -19.94
N LYS A 14 -2.42 26.12 -19.31
CA LYS A 14 -2.59 24.98 -18.39
C LYS A 14 -2.38 25.41 -16.94
N PRO A 15 -3.27 25.02 -16.00
CA PRO A 15 -3.06 25.28 -14.59
C PRO A 15 -1.81 24.54 -14.10
N SER A 16 -0.98 25.20 -13.28
CA SER A 16 0.19 24.59 -12.66
C SER A 16 -0.19 23.29 -11.94
N PRO A 17 0.50 22.15 -12.23
CA PRO A 17 0.27 20.91 -11.54
C PRO A 17 0.40 21.11 -10.03
N ARG A 18 -0.62 20.71 -9.27
CA ARG A 18 -0.49 20.64 -7.81
C ARG A 18 0.65 19.70 -7.49
N LYS A 19 1.75 20.23 -6.93
CA LYS A 19 2.84 19.39 -6.42
C LYS A 19 2.27 18.56 -5.28
N HIS A 20 2.03 17.28 -5.53
CA HIS A 20 1.79 16.33 -4.45
C HIS A 20 2.99 16.41 -3.51
N GLY A 21 2.73 16.61 -2.21
CA GLY A 21 3.78 16.63 -1.21
C GLY A 21 4.57 15.32 -1.22
N LYS A 22 5.85 15.36 -0.81
CA LYS A 22 6.66 14.15 -0.63
C LYS A 22 5.87 13.13 0.20
N GLN A 23 5.67 11.92 -0.32
CA GLN A 23 5.04 10.82 0.42
C GLN A 23 5.95 10.47 1.61
N LYS A 24 5.57 10.92 2.81
CA LYS A 24 6.47 10.99 3.96
C LYS A 24 6.92 9.64 4.50
N THR A 25 6.19 8.57 4.23
CA THR A 25 6.51 7.20 4.66
C THR A 25 5.83 6.19 3.75
N ALA A 26 6.52 5.13 3.34
CA ALA A 26 5.88 4.02 2.64
C ALA A 26 4.97 3.25 3.62
N THR A 27 3.67 3.20 3.35
CA THR A 27 2.70 2.44 4.17
C THR A 27 2.93 0.93 4.10
N LYS A 28 3.71 0.46 3.11
CA LYS A 28 3.99 -0.95 2.86
C LYS A 28 5.49 -1.15 2.89
N VAL A 29 5.95 -2.10 3.70
CA VAL A 29 7.34 -2.56 3.70
C VAL A 29 7.43 -3.73 2.71
N PRO A 30 8.29 -3.67 1.68
CA PRO A 30 8.50 -4.81 0.80
C PRO A 30 9.22 -5.92 1.57
N VAL A 31 8.55 -7.05 1.74
CA VAL A 31 9.12 -8.23 2.39
C VAL A 31 8.98 -9.42 1.45
N SER A 32 10.07 -10.16 1.24
CA SER A 32 10.05 -11.41 0.48
C SER A 32 9.80 -12.57 1.46
N VAL A 33 8.56 -13.04 1.51
CA VAL A 33 8.14 -14.20 2.33
C VAL A 33 7.82 -15.37 1.41
N ARG A 34 8.30 -16.57 1.76
CA ARG A 34 7.92 -17.82 1.09
C ARG A 34 6.62 -18.33 1.69
N LEU A 35 5.63 -18.60 0.85
CA LEU A 35 4.33 -19.14 1.22
C LEU A 35 4.17 -20.56 0.64
N PRO A 36 3.38 -21.43 1.28
CA PRO A 36 3.06 -22.76 0.75
C PRO A 36 2.42 -22.66 -0.64
N ARG A 37 2.70 -23.66 -1.49
CA ARG A 37 2.21 -23.69 -2.88
C ARG A 37 0.68 -23.70 -2.94
N GLU A 38 0.00 -24.43 -2.05
CA GLU A 38 -1.46 -24.44 -2.03
C GLU A 38 -2.06 -23.03 -1.82
N VAL A 39 -1.47 -22.25 -0.91
CA VAL A 39 -1.95 -20.90 -0.57
C VAL A 39 -1.78 -19.98 -1.78
N VAL A 40 -0.61 -19.99 -2.40
CA VAL A 40 -0.34 -19.12 -3.57
C VAL A 40 -1.23 -19.50 -4.75
N SER A 41 -1.45 -20.80 -4.98
CA SER A 41 -2.28 -21.29 -6.09
C SER A 41 -3.74 -20.85 -5.92
N TYR A 42 -4.31 -21.07 -4.74
CA TYR A 42 -5.67 -20.65 -4.40
C TYR A 42 -5.90 -19.17 -4.65
N PHE A 43 -5.02 -18.30 -4.13
CA PHE A 43 -5.18 -16.85 -4.31
C PHE A 43 -4.94 -16.40 -5.76
N ARG A 44 -4.05 -17.06 -6.50
CA ARG A 44 -3.82 -16.74 -7.92
C ARG A 44 -5.04 -17.05 -8.79
N GLU A 45 -5.79 -18.10 -8.47
CA GLU A 45 -7.03 -18.47 -9.19
C GLU A 45 -8.13 -17.41 -9.03
N GLU A 46 -8.14 -16.66 -7.93
CA GLU A 46 -9.11 -15.56 -7.72
C GLU A 46 -8.83 -14.32 -8.60
N GLY A 47 -7.69 -14.29 -9.31
CA GLY A 47 -7.39 -13.30 -10.34
C GLY A 47 -6.57 -12.09 -9.87
N ALA A 48 -6.80 -10.95 -10.52
CA ALA A 48 -6.01 -9.73 -10.30
C ALA A 48 -6.17 -9.21 -8.86
N GLY A 49 -5.05 -8.85 -8.23
CA GLY A 49 -5.06 -8.32 -6.85
C GLY A 49 -4.93 -9.36 -5.74
N TRP A 50 -4.63 -10.62 -6.06
CA TRP A 50 -4.43 -11.69 -5.08
C TRP A 50 -3.41 -11.36 -3.96
N GLN A 51 -2.34 -10.62 -4.29
CA GLN A 51 -1.36 -10.12 -3.30
C GLN A 51 -1.97 -9.10 -2.31
N THR A 52 -2.88 -8.26 -2.78
CA THR A 52 -3.61 -7.32 -1.91
C THR A 52 -4.58 -8.09 -1.01
N LYS A 53 -5.20 -9.15 -1.54
CA LYS A 53 -6.15 -9.98 -0.79
C LYS A 53 -5.48 -10.74 0.34
N ILE A 54 -4.35 -11.41 0.07
CA ILE A 54 -3.59 -12.09 1.13
C ILE A 54 -3.13 -11.11 2.21
N GLY A 55 -2.69 -9.90 1.83
CA GLY A 55 -2.35 -8.85 2.79
C GLY A 55 -3.54 -8.40 3.66
N SER A 56 -4.74 -8.30 3.08
CA SER A 56 -5.97 -7.99 3.81
C SER A 56 -6.34 -9.08 4.82
N ILE A 57 -6.24 -10.35 4.41
CA ILE A 57 -6.53 -11.51 5.27
C ILE A 57 -5.56 -11.57 6.43
N LEU A 58 -4.26 -11.40 6.19
CA LEU A 58 -3.25 -11.37 7.26
C LEU A 58 -3.52 -10.22 8.24
N ARG A 59 -3.93 -9.05 7.74
CA ARG A 59 -4.30 -7.92 8.61
C ARG A 59 -5.52 -8.24 9.47
N SER A 60 -6.55 -8.86 8.90
CA SER A 60 -7.73 -9.30 9.63
C SER A 60 -7.40 -10.37 10.67
N TRP A 61 -6.51 -11.31 10.35
CA TRP A 61 -6.05 -12.33 11.27
C TRP A 61 -5.31 -11.73 12.47
N ILE A 62 -4.44 -10.72 12.26
CA ILE A 62 -3.77 -10.01 13.36
C ILE A 62 -4.79 -9.32 14.29
N LYS A 63 -5.85 -8.73 13.72
CA LYS A 63 -6.90 -8.07 14.51
C LYS A 63 -7.68 -9.06 15.38
N SER A 64 -7.93 -10.27 14.87
CA SER A 64 -8.63 -11.31 15.63
C SER A 64 -7.71 -12.07 16.59
N HIS A 65 -6.40 -12.05 16.36
CA HIS A 65 -5.39 -12.69 17.21
C HIS A 65 -4.40 -11.65 17.74
N PRO A 66 -4.85 -10.71 18.60
CA PRO A 66 -3.92 -9.82 19.27
C PRO A 66 -2.94 -10.68 20.06
N ARG A 67 -1.64 -10.58 19.74
CA ARG A 67 -0.62 -11.22 20.57
C ARG A 67 -0.62 -10.51 21.91
N THR A 68 -1.12 -11.16 22.95
CA THR A 68 -0.86 -10.79 24.33
C THR A 68 0.63 -11.04 24.56
N HIS A 69 1.46 -10.09 24.19
CA HIS A 69 2.91 -10.21 24.33
C HIS A 69 3.27 -9.95 25.79
N SER A 70 3.01 -10.93 26.67
CA SER A 70 3.64 -10.99 27.99
C SER A 70 5.11 -11.30 27.76
N HIS A 71 5.91 -10.25 27.58
CA HIS A 71 7.36 -10.36 27.56
C HIS A 71 7.83 -10.45 29.02
N ASP A 72 7.61 -11.60 29.65
CA ASP A 72 8.38 -12.01 30.83
C ASP A 72 9.61 -12.74 30.31
N GLN A 73 10.74 -12.04 30.25
CA GLN A 73 12.05 -12.62 29.98
C GLN A 73 12.79 -12.62 31.31
N ARG A 74 12.90 -13.80 31.93
CA ARG A 74 13.96 -14.06 32.92
C ARG A 74 15.30 -14.20 32.23
#